data_AF-A0A2V2F2A2-F1
#
_entry.id   AF-A0A2V2F2A2-F1
#
_cell.length_a   1.000
_cell.length_b   1.000
_cell.length_c   1.000
_cell.angle_alpha   90.00
_cell.angle_beta   90.00
_cell.angle_gamma   90.00
#
_symmetry.space_group_name_H-M   'P 1'
#
loop_
_entity.id
_entity.type
_entity.pdbx_description
1 polymer ?
#
loop_
_entity_poly.entity_id
_entity_poly.type
_entity_poly.pdbx_seq_one_letter_code
_entity_poly.pdbx_strand_id
1 'polypeptide(L)'
;MLLPQQLQSLIAHFLGGVMFAMIFSLYSLISARFSRLARCFWTTLLTLSATCVFYYCLYQINGGETQIYCIALFAIGFYCFYKWIYLLFLPFYIRFISLFKPIVHSVRLVKKKMYAIITSRVGLKKGGQEMDNAKASGNKKRSKLLSHAKNVVLIAFSCIFIYNVFNEVMTTRELQQNLAEAQVVASEIEAERADLEEEKEKLQNPDYVKRYARGKLLVSQDGEQVFSLEPSDGK
;
A
#
# COMPACT_ATOMS: atom_id res chain seq x y z
N MET A 1 -4.42 15.11 7.24
CA MET A 1 -3.71 15.33 5.96
C MET A 1 -4.04 16.71 5.44
N LEU A 2 -3.05 17.45 4.94
CA LEU A 2 -3.29 18.76 4.32
C LEU A 2 -3.96 18.56 2.94
N LEU A 3 -4.90 19.43 2.57
CA LEU A 3 -5.62 19.39 1.29
C LEU A 3 -4.71 19.23 0.05
N PRO A 4 -3.52 19.90 -0.03
CA PRO A 4 -2.60 19.71 -1.14
C PRO A 4 -2.01 18.30 -1.24
N GLN A 5 -1.71 17.66 -0.09
CA GLN A 5 -1.16 16.31 -0.05
C GLN A 5 -2.18 15.27 -0.53
N GLN A 6 -3.46 15.49 -0.24
CA GLN A 6 -4.54 14.62 -0.73
C GLN A 6 -4.66 14.69 -2.26
N LEU A 7 -4.60 15.89 -2.84
CA LEU A 7 -4.62 16.08 -4.29
C LEU A 7 -3.38 15.47 -4.97
N GLN A 8 -2.20 15.68 -4.40
CA GLN A 8 -0.96 15.09 -4.91
C GLN A 8 -1.00 13.56 -4.87
N SER A 9 -1.51 12.97 -3.79
CA SER A 9 -1.70 11.53 -3.68
C SER A 9 -2.68 11.01 -4.74
N LEU A 10 -3.78 11.74 -4.99
CA LEU A 10 -4.78 11.41 -6.02
C LEU A 10 -4.14 11.31 -7.42
N ILE A 11 -3.38 12.34 -7.79
CA ILE A 11 -2.69 12.43 -9.08
C ILE A 11 -1.62 11.35 -9.19
N ALA A 12 -0.85 11.13 -8.12
CA ALA A 12 0.19 10.11 -8.08
C ALA A 12 -0.38 8.70 -8.29
N HIS A 13 -1.56 8.39 -7.74
CA HIS A 13 -2.21 7.09 -7.94
C HIS A 13 -2.70 6.89 -9.38
N PHE A 14 -3.33 7.90 -9.97
CA PHE A 14 -3.74 7.82 -11.37
C PHE A 14 -2.53 7.64 -12.30
N LEU A 15 -1.49 8.46 -12.12
CA LEU A 15 -0.27 8.39 -12.93
C LEU A 15 0.49 7.08 -12.69
N GLY A 16 0.52 6.60 -11.44
CA GLY A 16 1.09 5.31 -11.07
C GLY A 16 0.42 4.16 -11.80
N GLY A 17 -0.91 4.19 -11.93
CA GLY A 17 -1.67 3.19 -12.70
C GLY A 17 -1.29 3.19 -14.18
N VAL A 18 -1.16 4.37 -14.78
CA VAL A 18 -0.72 4.53 -16.18
C VAL A 18 0.71 4.01 -16.38
N MET A 19 1.65 4.41 -15.51
CA MET A 19 3.06 4.00 -15.58
C MET A 19 3.21 2.49 -15.37
N PHE A 20 2.48 1.92 -14.42
CA PHE A 20 2.47 0.48 -14.19
C PHE A 20 1.95 -0.27 -15.42
N ALA A 21 0.83 0.18 -16.01
CA ALA A 21 0.29 -0.41 -17.23
C ALA A 21 1.27 -0.33 -18.42
N MET A 22 1.96 0.81 -18.56
CA MET A 22 2.99 1.02 -19.58
C MET A 22 4.14 0.01 -19.44
N ILE A 23 4.73 -0.09 -18.25
CA ILE A 23 5.84 -0.99 -17.94
C ILE A 23 5.41 -2.45 -18.09
N PHE A 24 4.24 -2.80 -17.56
CA PHE A 24 3.69 -4.16 -17.62
C PHE A 24 3.43 -4.59 -19.08
N SER A 25 2.92 -3.68 -19.92
CA SER A 25 2.70 -3.98 -21.33
C SER A 25 4.02 -4.27 -22.05
N LEU A 26 5.05 -3.44 -21.88
CA LEU A 26 6.37 -3.66 -22.46
C LEU A 26 6.97 -5.00 -21.99
N TYR A 27 6.88 -5.25 -20.69
CA TYR A 27 7.33 -6.49 -20.08
C TYR A 27 6.62 -7.71 -20.67
N SER A 28 5.30 -7.66 -20.84
CA SER A 28 4.51 -8.79 -21.39
C SER A 28 4.96 -9.19 -22.80
N LEU A 29 5.31 -8.21 -23.64
CA LEU A 29 5.83 -8.47 -24.98
C LEU A 29 7.25 -9.06 -24.94
N ILE A 30 8.13 -8.61 -24.03
CA ILE A 30 9.47 -9.16 -23.85
C ILE A 30 9.39 -10.60 -23.32
N SER A 31 8.58 -10.80 -22.28
CA SER A 31 8.48 -12.05 -21.54
C SER A 31 7.83 -13.20 -22.33
N ALA A 32 7.11 -12.88 -23.41
CA ALA A 32 6.66 -13.84 -24.42
C ALA A 32 7.81 -14.68 -25.01
N ARG A 33 9.06 -14.19 -24.99
CA ARG A 33 10.25 -14.88 -25.54
C ARG A 33 10.93 -15.83 -24.57
N PHE A 34 10.64 -15.73 -23.27
CA PHE A 34 11.22 -16.57 -22.22
C PHE A 34 10.36 -17.82 -21.97
N SER A 35 10.95 -18.82 -21.28
CA SER A 35 10.21 -20.01 -20.86
C SER A 35 9.10 -19.65 -19.87
N ARG A 36 8.08 -20.52 -19.74
CA ARG A 36 6.94 -20.28 -18.83
C ARG A 36 7.39 -20.00 -17.38
N LEU A 37 8.40 -20.72 -16.90
CA LEU A 37 8.92 -20.58 -15.53
C LEU A 37 9.66 -19.25 -15.35
N ALA A 38 10.55 -18.90 -16.28
CA ALA A 38 11.27 -17.63 -16.24
C ALA A 38 10.33 -16.44 -16.38
N ARG A 39 9.28 -16.55 -17.20
CA ARG A 39 8.22 -15.54 -17.31
C ARG A 39 7.56 -15.29 -15.96
N CYS A 40 7.11 -16.35 -15.27
CA CYS A 40 6.48 -16.19 -13.96
C CYS A 40 7.40 -15.47 -12.98
N PHE A 41 8.64 -15.93 -12.85
CA PHE A 41 9.66 -15.34 -11.97
C PHE A 41 9.93 -13.85 -12.28
N TRP A 42 10.13 -13.52 -13.54
CA TRP A 42 10.38 -12.13 -13.94
C TRP A 42 9.13 -11.25 -13.77
N THR A 43 7.93 -11.82 -13.90
CA THR A 43 6.68 -11.07 -13.69
C THR A 43 6.55 -10.70 -12.22
N THR A 44 6.76 -11.67 -11.33
CA THR A 44 6.70 -11.44 -9.87
C THR A 44 7.76 -10.44 -9.41
N LEU A 45 8.97 -10.51 -9.97
CA LEU A 45 10.04 -9.58 -9.63
C LEU A 45 9.70 -8.14 -10.06
N LEU A 46 9.18 -7.99 -11.28
CA LEU A 46 8.79 -6.69 -11.82
C LEU A 46 7.61 -6.08 -11.04
N THR A 47 6.60 -6.88 -10.68
CA THR A 47 5.49 -6.40 -9.86
C THR A 47 5.96 -5.98 -8.48
N LEU A 48 6.84 -6.77 -7.84
CA LEU A 48 7.40 -6.42 -6.53
C LEU A 48 8.20 -5.11 -6.60
N SER A 49 9.08 -4.97 -7.60
CA SER A 49 9.87 -3.74 -7.77
C SER A 49 8.98 -2.53 -8.04
N ALA A 50 7.93 -2.69 -8.85
CA ALA A 50 6.99 -1.61 -9.14
C ALA A 50 6.22 -1.18 -7.89
N THR A 51 5.76 -2.12 -7.07
CA THR A 51 5.10 -1.83 -5.78
C THR A 51 6.04 -1.10 -4.83
N CYS A 52 7.31 -1.52 -4.71
CA CYS A 52 8.29 -0.83 -3.88
C CYS A 52 8.55 0.61 -4.33
N VAL A 53 8.74 0.82 -5.65
CA VAL A 53 8.96 2.17 -6.21
C VAL A 53 7.72 3.05 -6.00
N PHE A 54 6.53 2.51 -6.21
CA PHE A 54 5.28 3.23 -6.01
C PHE A 54 5.08 3.61 -4.54
N TYR A 55 5.33 2.68 -3.61
CA TYR A 55 5.30 2.95 -2.18
C TYR A 55 6.29 4.04 -1.77
N TYR A 56 7.53 3.98 -2.27
CA TYR A 56 8.53 5.01 -2.00
C TYR A 56 8.08 6.40 -2.50
N CYS A 57 7.45 6.45 -3.68
CA CYS A 57 6.92 7.68 -4.24
C CYS A 57 5.78 8.26 -3.38
N LEU A 58 4.89 7.41 -2.87
CA LEU A 58 3.84 7.82 -1.95
C LEU A 58 4.40 8.23 -0.58
N TYR A 59 5.41 7.54 -0.08
CA TYR A 59 6.04 7.86 1.20
C TYR A 59 6.54 9.31 1.25
N GLN A 60 7.10 9.83 0.16
CA GLN A 60 7.53 11.24 0.08
C GLN A 60 6.37 12.25 0.08
N ILE A 61 5.18 11.85 -0.38
CA ILE A 61 4.02 12.76 -0.52
C ILE A 61 3.18 12.74 0.75
N ASN A 62 2.88 11.55 1.26
CA ASN A 62 1.85 11.35 2.27
C ASN A 62 2.20 10.35 3.37
N GLY A 63 3.46 9.95 3.47
CA GLY A 63 3.92 8.95 4.45
C GLY A 63 3.56 7.50 4.09
N GLY A 64 3.06 7.24 2.88
CA GLY A 64 2.75 5.88 2.40
C GLY A 64 1.29 5.47 2.60
N GLU A 65 0.47 6.37 3.17
CA GLU A 65 -0.95 6.12 3.44
C GLU A 65 -1.74 5.96 2.14
N THR A 66 -2.39 4.80 1.96
CA THR A 66 -3.15 4.46 0.76
C THR A 66 -4.64 4.34 1.09
N GLN A 67 -5.42 5.37 0.77
CA GLN A 67 -6.87 5.36 1.00
C GLN A 67 -7.60 4.54 -0.08
N ILE A 68 -8.76 3.98 0.26
CA ILE A 68 -9.52 3.06 -0.64
C ILE A 68 -9.85 3.71 -1.99
N TYR A 69 -10.25 4.98 -2.01
CA TYR A 69 -10.58 5.70 -3.25
C TYR A 69 -9.36 5.89 -4.17
N CYS A 70 -8.14 5.93 -3.62
CA CYS A 70 -6.91 6.01 -4.41
C CYS A 70 -6.65 4.73 -5.21
N ILE A 71 -7.09 3.57 -4.70
CA ILE A 71 -7.00 2.28 -5.43
C ILE A 71 -7.92 2.29 -6.65
N ALA A 72 -9.14 2.84 -6.50
CA ALA A 72 -10.07 2.98 -7.63
C ALA A 72 -9.47 3.88 -8.73
N LEU A 73 -8.80 4.97 -8.35
CA LEU A 73 -8.11 5.85 -9.29
C LEU A 73 -6.91 5.21 -9.98
N PHE A 74 -6.15 4.38 -9.26
CA PHE A 74 -5.09 3.58 -9.86
C PHE A 74 -5.67 2.64 -10.94
N ALA A 75 -6.79 1.97 -10.65
CA ALA A 75 -7.47 1.10 -11.62
C ALA A 75 -8.00 1.88 -12.84
N ILE A 76 -8.54 3.09 -12.62
CA ILE A 76 -8.96 3.99 -13.71
C ILE A 76 -7.76 4.38 -14.58
N GLY A 77 -6.63 4.77 -13.97
CA GLY A 77 -5.39 5.08 -14.70
C GLY A 77 -4.92 3.90 -15.55
N PHE A 78 -4.93 2.70 -14.97
CA PHE A 78 -4.60 1.46 -15.69
C PHE A 78 -5.53 1.22 -16.89
N TYR A 79 -6.85 1.37 -16.71
CA TYR A 79 -7.83 1.21 -17.77
C TYR A 79 -7.66 2.25 -18.89
N CYS A 80 -7.49 3.53 -18.53
CA CYS A 80 -7.27 4.63 -19.47
C CYS A 80 -6.05 4.38 -20.35
N PHE A 81 -4.98 3.82 -19.78
CA PHE A 81 -3.80 3.47 -20.56
C PHE A 81 -4.12 2.48 -21.69
N TYR A 82 -4.77 1.36 -21.38
CA TYR A 82 -5.08 0.35 -22.41
C TYR A 82 -6.10 0.83 -23.44
N LYS A 83 -7.04 1.69 -23.03
CA LYS A 83 -8.09 2.20 -23.91
C LYS A 83 -7.57 3.23 -24.91
N TRP A 84 -6.70 4.15 -24.49
CA TRP A 84 -6.33 5.32 -25.30
C TRP A 84 -4.84 5.43 -25.59
N ILE A 85 -3.98 5.09 -24.62
CA ILE A 85 -2.54 5.38 -24.68
C ILE A 85 -1.76 4.21 -25.32
N TYR A 86 -2.21 2.98 -25.16
CA TYR A 86 -1.49 1.78 -25.59
C TYR A 86 -1.14 1.76 -27.08
N LEU A 87 -2.08 2.15 -27.95
CA LEU A 87 -1.89 2.18 -29.40
C LEU A 87 -0.74 3.12 -29.81
N LEU A 88 -0.55 4.21 -29.09
CA LEU A 88 0.53 5.17 -29.34
C LEU A 88 1.91 4.57 -29.04
N PHE A 89 2.02 3.75 -27.99
CA PHE A 89 3.29 3.16 -27.57
C PHE A 89 3.64 1.84 -28.26
N LEU A 90 2.69 1.20 -28.94
CA LEU A 90 2.93 -0.05 -29.66
C LEU A 90 4.15 -0.02 -30.61
N PRO A 91 4.30 0.98 -31.53
CA PRO A 91 5.48 1.04 -32.40
C PRO A 91 6.79 1.20 -31.63
N PHE A 92 6.76 1.95 -30.51
CA PHE A 92 7.92 2.10 -29.63
C PHE A 92 8.30 0.76 -28.99
N TYR A 93 7.32 0.00 -28.48
CA TYR A 93 7.57 -1.32 -27.89
C TYR A 93 8.16 -2.30 -28.90
N ILE A 94 7.62 -2.36 -30.12
CA ILE A 94 8.13 -3.25 -31.16
C ILE A 94 9.58 -2.90 -31.51
N ARG A 95 9.89 -1.60 -31.65
CA ARG A 95 11.24 -1.12 -31.92
C ARG A 95 12.20 -1.45 -30.77
N PHE A 96 11.80 -1.20 -29.53
CA PHE A 96 12.61 -1.51 -28.35
C PHE A 96 12.92 -3.00 -28.26
N ILE A 97 11.92 -3.85 -28.48
CA ILE A 97 12.07 -5.31 -28.48
C ILE A 97 12.97 -5.80 -29.61
N SER A 98 12.99 -5.10 -30.75
CA SER A 98 13.84 -5.47 -31.87
C SER A 98 15.32 -5.48 -31.49
N LEU A 99 15.75 -4.67 -30.51
CA LEU A 99 17.11 -4.64 -29.97
C LEU A 99 17.51 -5.97 -29.31
N PHE A 100 16.54 -6.72 -28.79
CA PHE A 100 16.77 -8.01 -28.12
C PHE A 100 16.70 -9.22 -29.07
N LYS A 101 16.37 -9.02 -30.36
CA LYS A 101 16.37 -10.10 -31.38
C LYS A 101 17.67 -10.92 -31.44
N PRO A 102 18.89 -10.33 -31.45
CA PRO A 102 20.13 -11.12 -31.53
C PRO A 102 20.32 -12.03 -30.32
N ILE A 103 20.01 -11.54 -29.11
CA ILE A 103 20.12 -12.31 -27.87
C ILE A 103 19.19 -13.53 -27.91
N VAL A 104 17.95 -13.33 -28.36
CA VAL A 104 16.95 -14.40 -28.46
C VAL A 104 17.36 -15.45 -29.49
N HIS A 105 17.97 -15.02 -30.60
CA HIS A 105 18.53 -15.92 -31.60
C HIS A 105 19.65 -16.79 -31.03
N SER A 106 20.60 -16.19 -30.30
CA SER A 106 21.70 -16.91 -29.63
C SER A 106 21.17 -17.94 -28.62
N VAL A 107 20.19 -17.58 -27.79
CA VAL A 107 19.57 -18.50 -26.82
C VAL A 107 18.86 -19.67 -27.52
N ARG A 108 18.18 -19.42 -28.65
CA ARG A 108 17.55 -20.49 -29.44
C ARG A 108 18.58 -21.44 -30.04
N LEU A 109 19.70 -20.93 -30.54
CA LEU A 109 20.80 -21.77 -31.06
C LEU A 109 21.38 -22.67 -29.98
N VAL A 110 21.66 -22.13 -28.80
CA VAL A 110 22.16 -22.93 -27.66
C VAL A 110 21.14 -24.00 -27.27
N LYS A 111 19.84 -23.66 -27.19
CA LYS A 111 18.78 -24.66 -26.93
C LYS A 111 18.75 -25.76 -28.00
N LYS A 112 18.85 -25.41 -29.29
CA LYS A 112 18.90 -26.40 -30.37
C LYS A 112 20.12 -27.32 -30.26
N LYS A 113 21.31 -26.76 -30.01
CA LYS A 113 22.55 -27.54 -29.80
C LYS A 113 22.43 -28.47 -28.58
N MET A 114 21.94 -27.94 -27.46
CA MET A 114 21.73 -28.70 -26.24
C MET A 114 20.69 -29.81 -26.44
N TYR A 115 19.58 -29.53 -27.13
CA TYR A 115 18.56 -30.54 -27.44
C TYR A 115 19.11 -31.63 -28.38
N ALA A 116 19.96 -31.28 -29.34
CA ALA A 116 20.64 -32.25 -30.21
C ALA A 116 21.61 -33.15 -29.41
N ILE A 117 22.37 -32.59 -28.46
CA ILE A 117 23.24 -33.36 -27.56
C ILE A 117 22.43 -34.27 -26.62
N ILE A 118 21.32 -33.77 -26.07
CA ILE A 118 20.44 -34.58 -25.22
C ILE A 118 19.79 -35.71 -26.05
N THR A 119 19.27 -35.41 -27.24
CA THR A 119 18.58 -36.41 -28.08
C THR A 119 19.53 -37.48 -28.60
N SER A 120 20.75 -37.12 -29.01
CA SER A 120 21.78 -38.09 -29.38
C SER A 120 22.19 -38.99 -28.22
N ARG A 121 22.27 -38.45 -26.99
CA ARG A 121 22.49 -39.26 -25.77
C ARG A 121 21.28 -40.11 -25.38
N VAL A 122 20.05 -39.64 -25.60
CA VAL A 122 18.80 -40.38 -25.29
C VAL A 122 18.56 -41.52 -26.29
N GLY A 123 18.96 -41.37 -27.56
CA GLY A 123 18.97 -42.48 -28.53
C GLY A 123 19.88 -43.63 -28.09
N LEU A 124 21.07 -43.31 -27.57
CA LEU A 124 21.99 -44.28 -26.97
C LEU A 124 21.45 -44.87 -25.65
N LYS A 125 20.68 -44.09 -24.88
CA LYS A 125 20.09 -44.54 -23.60
C LYS A 125 18.81 -45.36 -23.77
N LYS A 126 18.05 -45.19 -24.85
CA LYS A 126 16.84 -45.98 -25.14
C LYS A 126 17.12 -47.48 -25.27
N GLY A 127 18.28 -47.86 -25.81
CA GLY A 127 18.75 -49.25 -25.81
C GLY A 127 19.06 -49.81 -24.41
N GLY A 128 19.30 -48.96 -23.40
CA GLY A 128 19.45 -49.37 -21.99
C GLY A 128 18.19 -49.22 -21.13
N GLN A 129 17.26 -48.34 -21.50
CA GLN A 129 16.07 -48.01 -20.71
C GLN A 129 14.93 -49.05 -20.79
N GLU A 130 14.86 -49.89 -21.82
CA GLU A 130 13.89 -51.01 -21.83
C GLU A 130 14.11 -51.99 -20.67
N MET A 131 15.36 -52.15 -20.21
CA MET A 131 15.70 -52.99 -19.03
C MET A 131 15.42 -52.30 -17.68
N ASP A 132 15.46 -50.96 -17.60
CA ASP A 132 15.25 -50.21 -16.35
C ASP A 132 13.78 -49.82 -16.09
N ASN A 133 12.97 -49.68 -17.15
CA ASN A 133 11.56 -49.30 -17.03
C ASN A 133 10.69 -50.36 -16.34
N ALA A 134 11.12 -51.63 -16.32
CA ALA A 134 10.50 -52.70 -15.53
C ALA A 134 10.65 -52.47 -14.00
N LYS A 135 11.66 -51.70 -13.57
CA LYS A 135 11.97 -51.47 -12.13
C LYS A 135 11.39 -50.16 -11.56
N ALA A 136 10.99 -49.21 -12.42
CA ALA A 136 10.62 -47.83 -12.00
C ALA A 136 9.12 -47.60 -11.70
N SER A 137 8.24 -48.56 -12.00
CA SER A 137 6.79 -48.40 -11.83
C SER A 137 6.35 -48.19 -10.37
N GLY A 138 7.10 -48.70 -9.39
CA GLY A 138 6.84 -48.53 -7.96
C GLY A 138 7.10 -47.11 -7.42
N ASN A 139 8.06 -46.36 -7.99
CA ASN A 139 8.46 -45.04 -7.47
C ASN A 139 7.54 -43.89 -7.95
N LYS A 140 6.66 -44.16 -8.92
CA LYS A 140 5.75 -43.19 -9.55
C LYS A 140 4.55 -42.82 -8.66
N LYS A 141 4.17 -43.67 -7.69
CA LYS A 141 3.12 -43.38 -6.70
C LYS A 141 3.60 -42.41 -5.61
N ARG A 142 4.89 -42.47 -5.21
CA ARG A 142 5.47 -41.65 -4.14
C ARG A 142 5.66 -40.17 -4.55
N SER A 143 5.92 -39.88 -5.83
CA SER A 143 6.11 -38.51 -6.31
C SER A 143 4.81 -37.70 -6.48
N LYS A 144 3.66 -38.37 -6.66
CA LYS A 144 2.35 -37.70 -6.74
C LYS A 144 1.91 -37.15 -5.37
N LEU A 145 2.16 -37.88 -4.28
CA LEU A 145 1.90 -37.42 -2.91
C LEU A 145 2.75 -36.20 -2.51
N LEU A 146 4.06 -36.22 -2.80
CA LEU A 146 4.95 -35.06 -2.62
C LEU A 146 4.54 -33.84 -3.47
N SER A 147 3.95 -34.07 -4.65
CA SER A 147 3.46 -33.00 -5.51
C SER A 147 2.18 -32.33 -4.99
N HIS A 148 1.38 -32.99 -4.16
CA HIS A 148 0.22 -32.35 -3.53
C HIS A 148 0.59 -31.62 -2.23
N ALA A 149 1.57 -32.13 -1.49
CA ALA A 149 2.07 -31.51 -0.26
C ALA A 149 2.60 -30.07 -0.48
N LYS A 150 3.32 -29.81 -1.58
CA LYS A 150 3.82 -28.47 -1.90
C LYS A 150 2.71 -27.43 -2.07
N ASN A 151 1.54 -27.82 -2.60
CA ASN A 151 0.42 -26.90 -2.81
C ASN A 151 -0.25 -26.56 -1.47
N VAL A 152 -0.35 -27.53 -0.56
CA VAL A 152 -0.87 -27.32 0.80
C VAL A 152 0.03 -26.37 1.59
N VAL A 153 1.36 -26.56 1.52
CA VAL A 153 2.33 -25.66 2.14
C VAL A 153 2.22 -24.24 1.58
N LEU A 154 2.04 -24.09 0.26
CA LEU A 154 1.90 -22.78 -0.38
C LEU A 154 0.63 -22.04 0.08
N ILE A 155 -0.49 -22.76 0.21
CA ILE A 155 -1.75 -22.20 0.73
C ILE A 155 -1.60 -21.78 2.20
N ALA A 156 -0.96 -22.61 3.03
CA ALA A 156 -0.71 -22.28 4.43
C ALA A 156 0.14 -21.00 4.57
N PHE A 157 1.20 -20.86 3.76
CA PHE A 157 1.99 -19.62 3.71
C PHE A 157 1.15 -18.42 3.29
N SER A 158 0.32 -18.54 2.25
CA SER A 158 -0.58 -17.45 1.83
C SER A 158 -1.55 -17.03 2.93
N CYS A 159 -2.13 -17.97 3.68
CA CYS A 159 -3.03 -17.66 4.80
C CYS A 159 -2.30 -16.89 5.92
N ILE A 160 -1.06 -17.24 6.24
CA ILE A 160 -0.25 -16.54 7.24
C ILE A 160 0.03 -15.09 6.80
N PHE A 161 0.41 -14.89 5.53
CA PHE A 161 0.63 -13.54 5.00
C PHE A 161 -0.64 -12.68 5.02
N ILE A 162 -1.80 -13.25 4.68
CA ILE A 162 -3.08 -12.55 4.73
C ILE A 162 -3.43 -12.15 6.18
N TYR A 163 -3.18 -13.03 7.15
CA TYR A 163 -3.38 -12.73 8.57
C TYR A 163 -2.51 -11.56 9.06
N ASN A 164 -1.24 -11.53 8.66
CA ASN A 164 -0.33 -10.43 9.00
C ASN A 164 -0.82 -9.09 8.44
N VAL A 165 -1.23 -9.06 7.16
CA VAL A 165 -1.79 -7.86 6.53
C VAL A 165 -3.08 -7.43 7.22
N PHE A 166 -3.94 -8.38 7.61
CA PHE A 166 -5.18 -8.07 8.31
C PHE A 166 -4.93 -7.42 9.68
N ASN A 167 -3.98 -7.96 10.45
CA ASN A 167 -3.61 -7.37 11.74
C ASN A 167 -3.05 -5.96 11.58
N GLU A 168 -2.19 -5.76 10.59
CA GLU A 168 -1.63 -4.44 10.28
C GLU A 168 -2.74 -3.43 9.98
N VAL A 169 -3.71 -3.79 9.12
CA VAL A 169 -4.87 -2.93 8.81
C VAL A 169 -5.71 -2.61 10.05
N MET A 170 -5.95 -3.57 10.94
CA MET A 170 -6.70 -3.32 12.18
C MET A 170 -5.92 -2.39 13.10
N THR A 171 -4.61 -2.60 13.28
CA THR A 171 -3.77 -1.72 14.10
C THR A 171 -3.67 -0.30 13.52
N THR A 172 -3.60 -0.14 12.21
CA THR A 172 -3.61 1.20 11.58
C THR A 172 -4.93 1.92 11.84
N ARG A 173 -6.07 1.20 11.81
CA ARG A 173 -7.38 1.79 12.13
C ARG A 173 -7.47 2.22 13.59
N GLU A 174 -7.03 1.38 14.52
CA GLU A 174 -6.98 1.72 15.95
C GLU A 174 -6.08 2.94 16.18
N LEU A 175 -4.90 2.98 15.55
CA LEU A 175 -3.97 4.10 15.67
C LEU A 175 -4.57 5.40 15.10
N GLN A 176 -5.31 5.33 13.98
CA GLN A 176 -6.02 6.46 13.41
C GLN A 176 -7.15 6.97 14.33
N GLN A 177 -7.87 6.08 15.01
CA GLN A 177 -8.88 6.47 16.00
C GLN A 177 -8.26 7.17 17.21
N ASN A 178 -7.18 6.62 17.76
CA ASN A 178 -6.45 7.24 18.86
C ASN A 178 -5.87 8.61 18.48
N LEU A 179 -5.37 8.77 17.26
CA LEU A 179 -4.90 10.05 16.75
C LEU A 179 -6.03 11.08 16.61
N ALA A 180 -7.19 10.66 16.11
CA ALA A 180 -8.35 11.53 15.99
C ALA A 180 -8.86 11.99 17.37
N GLU A 181 -8.94 11.08 18.33
CA GLU A 181 -9.31 11.40 19.72
C GLU A 181 -8.29 12.33 20.39
N ALA A 182 -6.99 12.02 20.28
CA ALA A 182 -5.94 12.87 20.83
C ALA A 182 -5.94 14.28 20.22
N GLN A 183 -6.29 14.43 18.94
CA GLN A 183 -6.40 15.73 18.27
C GLN A 183 -7.58 16.55 18.83
N VAL A 184 -8.71 15.91 19.13
CA VAL A 184 -9.88 16.58 19.74
C VAL A 184 -9.51 17.07 21.14
N VAL A 185 -8.92 16.20 21.97
CA VAL A 185 -8.48 16.55 23.33
C VAL A 185 -7.45 17.69 23.29
N ALA A 186 -6.51 17.68 22.35
CA ALA A 186 -5.55 18.77 22.20
C ALA A 186 -6.25 20.11 21.89
N SER A 187 -7.27 20.11 21.02
CA SER A 187 -8.03 21.33 20.69
C SER A 187 -8.89 21.84 21.86
N GLU A 188 -9.45 20.94 22.68
CA GLU A 188 -10.18 21.33 23.89
C GLU A 188 -9.25 21.98 24.93
N ILE A 189 -8.06 21.42 25.14
CA ILE A 189 -7.06 21.98 26.05
C ILE A 189 -6.56 23.35 25.56
N GLU A 190 -6.39 23.55 24.26
CA GLU A 190 -6.00 24.86 23.71
C GLU A 190 -7.10 25.92 23.91
N ALA A 191 -8.37 25.55 23.74
CA ALA A 191 -9.49 26.43 24.03
C ALA A 191 -9.58 26.80 25.51
N GLU A 192 -9.48 25.81 26.40
CA GLU A 192 -9.49 26.04 27.85
C GLU A 192 -8.29 26.91 28.30
N ARG A 193 -7.10 26.71 27.71
CA ARG A 193 -5.96 27.57 27.98
C ARG A 193 -6.21 29.01 27.57
N ALA A 194 -6.83 29.26 26.42
CA ALA A 194 -7.15 30.61 25.97
C ALA A 194 -8.12 31.32 26.92
N ASP A 195 -9.18 30.64 27.35
CA ASP A 195 -10.15 31.17 28.31
C ASP A 195 -9.50 31.49 29.67
N LEU A 196 -8.64 30.59 30.17
CA LEU A 196 -7.89 30.78 31.41
C LEU A 196 -6.85 31.91 31.31
N GLU A 197 -6.25 32.13 30.13
CA GLU A 197 -5.31 33.22 29.90
C GLU A 197 -6.03 34.58 29.89
N GLU A 198 -7.22 34.64 29.28
CA GLU A 198 -8.10 35.81 29.34
C GLU A 198 -8.58 36.07 30.78
N GLU A 199 -8.97 35.04 31.53
CA GLU A 199 -9.34 35.19 32.95
C GLU A 199 -8.15 35.67 33.79
N LYS A 200 -6.96 35.12 33.56
CA LYS A 200 -5.73 35.57 34.22
C LYS A 200 -5.43 37.03 33.92
N GLU A 201 -5.58 37.49 32.69
CA GLU A 201 -5.36 38.90 32.30
C GLU A 201 -6.39 39.82 32.97
N LYS A 202 -7.67 39.41 32.99
CA LYS A 202 -8.73 40.12 33.70
C LYS A 202 -8.44 40.22 35.21
N LEU A 203 -7.96 39.13 35.83
CA LEU A 203 -7.60 39.08 37.25
C LEU A 203 -6.33 39.87 37.59
N GLN A 204 -5.45 40.15 36.63
CA GLN A 204 -4.30 41.05 36.83
C GLN A 204 -4.73 42.52 36.92
N ASN A 205 -5.92 42.87 36.42
CA ASN A 205 -6.43 44.24 36.49
C ASN A 205 -7.09 44.52 37.86
N PRO A 206 -6.52 45.43 38.69
CA PRO A 206 -7.01 45.68 40.04
C PRO A 206 -8.43 46.27 40.09
N ASP A 207 -8.86 47.00 39.06
CA ASP A 207 -10.22 47.54 38.98
C ASP A 207 -11.25 46.46 38.61
N TYR A 208 -10.86 45.50 37.77
CA TYR A 208 -11.69 44.34 37.47
C TYR A 208 -11.88 43.46 38.70
N VAL A 209 -10.82 43.18 39.45
CA VAL A 209 -10.87 42.38 40.70
C VAL A 209 -11.81 43.02 41.73
N LYS A 210 -11.73 44.34 41.94
CA LYS A 210 -12.64 45.05 42.85
C LYS A 210 -14.11 44.94 42.39
N ARG A 211 -14.38 45.08 41.09
CA ARG A 211 -15.75 44.95 40.54
C ARG A 211 -16.27 43.53 40.64
N TYR A 212 -15.44 42.53 40.37
CA TYR A 212 -15.78 41.12 40.48
C TYR A 212 -16.06 40.73 41.95
N ALA A 213 -15.22 41.18 42.89
CA ALA A 213 -15.43 40.97 44.33
C ALA A 213 -16.71 41.67 44.84
N ARG A 214 -17.01 42.88 44.38
CA ARG A 214 -18.24 43.60 44.73
C ARG A 214 -19.49 42.98 44.13
N GLY A 215 -19.44 42.56 42.86
CA GLY A 215 -20.61 42.06 42.13
C GLY A 215 -20.94 40.60 42.44
N LYS A 216 -19.93 39.73 42.50
CA LYS A 216 -20.12 38.27 42.65
C LYS A 216 -19.91 37.76 44.07
N LEU A 217 -18.94 38.32 44.78
CA LEU A 217 -18.65 37.96 46.18
C LEU A 217 -19.32 38.90 47.19
N LEU A 218 -20.04 39.93 46.72
CA LEU A 218 -20.80 40.88 47.54
C LEU A 218 -19.93 41.57 48.62
N VAL A 219 -18.63 41.74 48.34
CA VAL A 219 -17.68 42.34 49.28
C VAL A 219 -17.87 43.87 49.30
N SER A 220 -18.24 44.42 50.45
CA SER A 220 -18.43 45.86 50.67
C SER A 220 -17.17 46.51 51.27
N GLN A 221 -16.99 47.82 51.04
CA GLN A 221 -15.98 48.62 51.74
C GLN A 221 -16.57 49.22 53.04
N ASP A 222 -15.70 49.60 53.98
CA ASP A 222 -16.11 50.22 55.24
C ASP A 222 -17.06 51.41 55.01
N GLY A 223 -18.34 51.21 55.38
CA GLY A 223 -19.43 52.17 55.20
C GLY A 223 -20.55 51.78 54.23
N GLU A 224 -20.42 50.70 53.44
CA GLU A 224 -21.44 50.24 52.48
C GLU A 224 -22.28 49.04 53.03
N GLN A 225 -23.61 49.10 52.97
CA GLN A 225 -24.51 47.99 53.35
C GLN A 225 -24.95 47.19 52.12
N VAL A 226 -24.78 45.86 52.16
CA VAL A 226 -25.13 44.96 51.05
C VAL A 226 -26.44 44.23 51.37
N PHE A 227 -27.42 44.32 50.48
CA PHE A 227 -28.70 43.62 50.59
C PHE A 227 -28.73 42.42 49.64
N SER A 228 -28.68 41.20 50.17
CA SER A 228 -29.00 40.00 49.39
C SER A 228 -30.51 39.82 49.37
N LEU A 229 -31.10 39.96 48.19
CA LEU A 229 -32.49 39.60 47.96
C LEU A 229 -32.54 38.11 47.66
N GLU A 230 -33.07 37.30 48.58
CA GLU A 230 -33.45 35.93 48.25
C GLU A 230 -34.54 35.97 47.17
N PRO A 231 -34.48 35.10 46.15
CA PRO A 231 -35.52 35.09 45.13
C PRO A 231 -36.83 34.70 45.83
N SER A 232 -37.80 35.61 45.81
CA SER A 232 -39.13 35.36 46.36
C SER A 232 -39.73 34.15 45.65
N ASP A 233 -39.77 33.02 46.36
CA ASP A 233 -40.47 31.81 45.93
C ASP A 233 -41.93 32.22 45.71
N GLY A 234 -42.32 32.24 44.44
CA GLY A 234 -43.65 32.64 44.00
C GLY A 234 -44.67 31.65 44.56
N LYS A 235 -45.46 32.10 45.54
CA LYS A 235 -46.75 31.48 45.87
C LYS A 235 -47.72 31.60 44.70
#